data_AF-A0A3B9FS66-F1
#
_entry.id   AF-A0A3B9FS66-F1
#
_cell.length_a   1.000
_cell.length_b   1.000
_cell.length_c   1.000
_cell.angle_alpha   90.00
_cell.angle_beta   90.00
_cell.angle_gamma   90.00
#
_symmetry.space_group_name_H-M   'P 1'
#
loop_
_entity.id
_entity.type
_entity.pdbx_description
1 polymer ?
#
loop_
_entity_poly.entity_id
_entity_poly.type
_entity_poly.pdbx_seq_one_letter_code
_entity_poly.pdbx_strand_id
1 'polypeptide(L)' 'EPTNHLDLESIQAFNENVAEFPGVVLLSSHDHTFMQTVANRVIELTPSGIIDKLMTFDEYLNDERIHLQREEMYGVGV' A
#
# COMPACT_ATOMS: atom_id res chain seq x y z
N GLU A 1 10.32 -8.69 -2.98
CA GLU A 1 10.42 -7.41 -3.71
C GLU A 1 10.47 -7.65 -5.21
N PRO A 2 9.36 -7.46 -5.94
CA PRO A 2 9.40 -7.49 -7.40
C PRO A 2 10.08 -6.24 -8.00
N THR A 3 10.25 -5.16 -7.22
CA THR A 3 10.87 -3.89 -7.66
C THR A 3 12.39 -3.95 -7.81
N ASN A 4 13.07 -4.95 -7.24
CA ASN A 4 14.54 -5.00 -7.26
C ASN A 4 15.13 -5.48 -8.61
N HIS A 5 14.26 -5.75 -9.60
CA HIS A 5 14.65 -6.16 -10.95
C HIS A 5 13.66 -5.70 -12.05
N LEU A 6 12.90 -4.63 -11.81
CA LEU A 6 12.02 -4.04 -12.83
C LEU A 6 12.58 -2.66 -13.18
N ASP A 7 13.10 -2.54 -14.41
CA ASP A 7 13.45 -1.26 -15.01
C ASP A 7 12.23 -0.32 -14.97
N LEU A 8 12.46 0.99 -14.83
CA LEU A 8 11.43 2.04 -14.68
C LEU A 8 10.27 1.90 -15.70
N GLU A 9 10.58 1.42 -16.91
CA GLU A 9 9.61 1.13 -17.98
C GLU A 9 8.62 0.01 -17.64
N SER A 10 9.06 -1.03 -16.93
CA SER A 10 8.19 -2.14 -16.53
C SER A 10 7.22 -1.74 -15.41
N ILE A 11 7.61 -0.80 -14.56
CA ILE A 11 6.73 -0.19 -13.55
C ILE A 11 5.65 0.64 -14.25
N GLN A 12 6.03 1.42 -15.25
CA GLN A 12 5.10 2.27 -16.00
C GLN A 12 4.11 1.45 -16.83
N ALA A 13 4.59 0.42 -17.52
CA ALA A 13 3.74 -0.54 -18.22
C ALA A 13 2.82 -1.30 -17.25
N PHE A 14 3.31 -1.65 -16.06
CA PHE A 14 2.49 -2.28 -15.03
C PHE A 14 1.38 -1.36 -14.53
N ASN A 15 1.65 -0.06 -14.32
CA ASN A 15 0.63 0.92 -13.92
C ASN A 15 -0.50 1.01 -14.95
N GLU A 16 -0.17 1.10 -16.24
CA GLU A 16 -1.15 1.16 -17.32
C GLU A 16 -1.99 -0.14 -17.39
N ASN A 17 -1.34 -1.29 -17.32
CA ASN A 17 -2.03 -2.58 -17.39
C ASN A 17 -2.89 -2.88 -16.15
N VAL A 18 -2.45 -2.47 -14.95
CA VAL A 18 -3.23 -2.67 -13.71
C VAL A 18 -4.49 -1.80 -13.68
N ALA A 19 -4.44 -0.60 -14.24
CA ALA A 19 -5.62 0.26 -14.33
C ALA A 19 -6.74 -0.37 -15.19
N GLU A 20 -6.37 -1.14 -16.21
CA GLU A 20 -7.31 -1.81 -17.11
C GLU A 20 -7.60 -3.28 -16.72
N PHE A 21 -6.91 -3.81 -15.71
CA PHE A 21 -7.06 -5.20 -15.30
C PHE A 21 -8.37 -5.41 -14.52
N PRO A 22 -9.29 -6.29 -14.96
CA PRO A 22 -10.60 -6.47 -14.32
C PRO A 22 -10.54 -7.31 -13.02
N GLY A 23 -9.35 -7.71 -12.57
CA GLY A 23 -9.15 -8.54 -11.39
C GLY A 23 -8.54 -7.77 -10.21
N VAL A 24 -8.29 -8.50 -9.12
CA VAL A 24 -7.63 -7.94 -7.93
C VAL A 24 -6.13 -8.19 -8.05
N VAL A 25 -5.34 -7.13 -7.89
CA VAL A 25 -3.88 -7.21 -7.84
C VAL A 25 -3.43 -6.94 -6.41
N LEU A 26 -2.74 -7.91 -5.82
CA LEU A 26 -2.09 -7.79 -4.51
C LEU A 26 -0.60 -7.58 -4.75
N LEU A 27 -0.08 -6.46 -4.25
CA LEU A 27 1.30 -6.05 -4.46
C LEU A 27 1.88 -5.49 -3.17
N SER A 28 3.17 -5.70 -2.95
CA SER A 28 3.94 -5.14 -1.84
C SER A 28 5.16 -4.43 -2.40
N SER A 29 5.31 -3.14 -2.11
CA SER A 29 6.46 -2.34 -2.53
C SER A 29 6.93 -1.43 -1.39
N HIS A 30 8.19 -1.04 -1.45
CA HIS A 30 8.78 0.01 -0.60
C HIS A 30 8.82 1.37 -1.32
N ASP A 31 8.49 1.43 -2.61
CA ASP A 31 8.45 2.67 -3.39
C ASP A 31 7.11 3.41 -3.19
N HIS A 32 7.19 4.55 -2.50
CA HIS A 32 6.07 5.42 -2.20
C HIS A 32 5.35 5.93 -3.47
N THR A 33 6.10 6.31 -4.51
CA THR A 33 5.53 6.86 -5.76
C THR A 33 4.74 5.78 -6.50
N PHE A 34 5.25 4.56 -6.50
CA PHE A 34 4.55 3.41 -7.07
C PHE A 34 3.28 3.06 -6.29
N MET A 35 3.36 3.02 -4.94
CA MET A 35 2.18 2.75 -4.11
C MET A 35 1.12 3.82 -4.30
N GLN A 36 1.50 5.10 -4.35
CA GLN A 36 0.55 6.18 -4.52
C GLN A 36 -0.13 6.17 -5.89
N THR A 37 0.56 5.71 -6.94
CA THR A 37 0.00 5.71 -8.31
C THR A 37 -0.90 4.52 -8.60
N VAL A 38 -0.71 3.38 -7.93
CA VAL A 38 -1.42 2.12 -8.22
C VAL A 38 -2.38 1.69 -7.12
N ALA A 39 -2.04 1.95 -5.85
CA ALA A 39 -2.80 1.43 -4.73
C ALA A 39 -4.07 2.27 -4.49
N ASN A 40 -5.21 1.59 -4.51
CA ASN A 40 -6.53 2.13 -4.17
C ASN A 40 -7.06 1.60 -2.82
N ARG A 41 -6.28 0.73 -2.16
CA ARG A 41 -6.57 0.13 -0.86
C ARG A 41 -5.26 -0.21 -0.18
N VAL A 42 -5.15 0.16 1.09
CA VAL A 42 -4.00 -0.13 1.95
C VAL A 42 -4.40 -1.20 2.95
N ILE A 43 -3.64 -2.29 2.97
CA ILE A 43 -3.75 -3.36 3.96
C ILE A 43 -2.43 -3.42 4.72
N GLU A 44 -2.45 -2.97 5.97
CA GLU A 44 -1.31 -3.01 6.86
C GLU A 44 -1.47 -4.13 7.88
N LEU A 45 -0.46 -5.01 7.95
CA LEU A 45 -0.40 -6.12 8.90
C LEU A 45 0.33 -5.64 10.15
N THR A 46 -0.37 -5.61 11.28
CA THR A 46 0.18 -5.19 12.57
C THR A 46 0.27 -6.39 13.52
N PRO A 47 1.03 -6.32 14.62
CA PRO A 47 1.13 -7.40 15.60
C PRO A 47 -0.21 -7.76 16.25
N SER A 48 -1.12 -6.79 16.42
CA SER A 48 -2.40 -6.99 17.09
C SER A 48 -3.59 -7.14 16.14
N GLY A 49 -3.38 -7.10 14.83
CA GLY A 49 -4.45 -7.21 13.84
C GLY A 49 -4.11 -6.67 12.46
N ILE A 50 -5.13 -6.37 11.68
CA ILE A 50 -4.98 -5.87 10.31
C ILE A 50 -5.70 -4.53 10.21
N ILE A 51 -5.04 -3.54 9.64
CA ILE A 51 -5.66 -2.27 9.26
C ILE A 51 -5.95 -2.35 7.77
N ASP A 52 -7.21 -2.22 7.43
CA ASP A 52 -7.69 -2.34 6.07
C ASP A 52 -8.51 -1.10 5.69
N LYS A 53 -8.03 -0.35 4.70
CA LYS A 53 -8.59 0.94 4.31
C LYS A 53 -8.65 1.09 2.81
N LEU A 54 -9.82 1.41 2.29
CA LEU A 54 -10.04 1.68 0.87
C LEU A 54 -9.82 3.18 0.62
N MET A 55 -8.55 3.55 0.45
CA MET A 55 -8.08 4.91 0.20
C MET A 55 -6.70 4.85 -0.46
N THR A 56 -6.22 6.00 -0.94
CA THR A 56 -4.88 6.11 -1.52
C THR A 56 -3.80 6.00 -0.43
N PHE A 57 -2.56 5.74 -0.85
CA PHE A 57 -1.44 5.58 0.09
C PHE A 57 -1.14 6.89 0.83
N ASP A 58 -1.17 8.03 0.15
CA ASP A 58 -0.96 9.35 0.77
C ASP A 58 -2.04 9.69 1.80
N GLU A 59 -3.31 9.42 1.48
CA GLU A 59 -4.39 9.63 2.44
C GLU A 59 -4.21 8.72 3.66
N TYR A 60 -3.82 7.47 3.45
CA TYR A 60 -3.54 6.54 4.54
C TYR A 60 -2.43 7.06 5.46
N LEU A 61 -1.36 7.61 4.89
CA LEU A 61 -0.21 8.13 5.65
C LEU A 61 -0.52 9.44 6.38
N ASN A 62 -1.37 10.29 5.83
CA ASN A 62 -1.68 11.61 6.38
C ASN A 62 -2.94 11.65 7.27
N ASP A 63 -3.72 10.57 7.35
CA ASP A 63 -4.90 10.51 8.21
C ASP A 63 -4.49 10.30 9.69
N GLU A 64 -4.71 11.32 10.52
CA GLU A 64 -4.44 11.26 11.96
C GLU A 64 -5.15 10.10 12.67
N ARG A 65 -6.34 9.69 12.21
CA ARG A 65 -7.08 8.57 12.80
C ARG A 65 -6.38 7.25 12.54
N ILE A 66 -5.75 7.12 11.36
CA ILE A 66 -4.97 5.94 10.99
C ILE A 66 -3.67 5.94 11.78
N HIS A 67 -3.03 7.09 11.98
CA HIS A 67 -1.85 7.19 12.82
C HIS A 67 -2.13 6.67 14.25
N LEU A 68 -3.19 7.17 14.89
CA LEU A 68 -3.62 6.71 16.21
C LEU A 68 -3.95 5.21 16.23
N GLN A 69 -4.67 4.73 15.22
CA GLN A 69 -5.01 3.30 15.09
C GLN A 69 -3.75 2.43 14.96
N ARG A 70 -2.75 2.89 14.20
CA ARG A 70 -1.46 2.21 14.07
C ARG A 70 -0.72 2.19 15.41
N GLU A 71 -0.62 3.34 16.09
CA GLU A 71 0.00 3.41 17.41
C GLU A 71 -0.64 2.43 18.41
N GLU A 72 -1.98 2.36 18.46
CA GLU A 72 -2.68 1.37 19.29
C GLU A 72 -2.31 -0.06 18.87
N MET A 73 -2.37 -0.39 17.58
CA MET A 73 -2.12 -1.75 17.11
C MET A 73 -0.66 -2.23 17.22
N TYR A 74 0.31 -1.31 17.16
CA TYR A 74 1.71 -1.61 17.43
C TYR A 74 2.07 -1.52 18.93
N GLY A 75 1.29 -0.76 19.71
CA GLY A 75 1.48 -0.56 21.14
C GLY A 75 1.08 -1.75 22.03
N VAL A 76 0.30 -2.71 21.53
CA VAL A 76 -0.13 -3.91 22.29
C VAL A 76 1.00 -4.94 22.49
N GLY A 77 2.23 -4.61 22.08
CA GLY A 77 3.40 -5.50 22.16
C GLY A 77 4.34 -5.27 23.34
N VAL A 78 3.99 -4.43 24.33
CA VAL A 78 4.79 -4.19 25.55
C VAL A 78 4.02 -4.45 26.84
#